data_AF-A0A117I629-F1
#
_entry.id   AF-A0A117I629-F1
#
_cell.length_a   1.000
_cell.length_b   1.000
_cell.length_c   1.000
_cell.angle_alpha   90.00
_cell.angle_beta   90.00
_cell.angle_gamma   90.00
#
_symmetry.space_group_name_H-M   'P 1'
#
loop_
_entity.id
_entity.type
_entity.pdbx_description
1 polymer ?
#
loop_
_entity_poly.entity_id
_entity_poly.type
_entity_poly.pdbx_seq_one_letter_code
_entity_poly.pdbx_strand_id
1 'polypeptide(L)'
;MTDALGLSIGTTNLVAAREGRPPVVRRSILTLFSDRAPEVGEYGGQGLALTGFVERVGDPVPIVAADGSQHRGELALAEALDAMARAAGGGSPVTIAVPAYWGPATVGALRGALRGRPALAPDGVPAELVPDSLAALAALRAGPGLPTEGVVVLCDLGGSGTSVTLADAGAGLTQIGQTVRYPDFSGDQVDQALLNHVLSGVAAAGNADPAGTAAVGSLARLRSDCRQAKERLSADTVAVIPTELPGFTSDVRVTRSELEQLVAGPLTGLLNSVADTLQRNNIALSSVTAVATVGGSAAIPLVTQRLSEQLRAPVVTSPQPQLTAAAGAALVADVVADAGAPTGMAPGIVAADAPTGMAPGINPADAPTGMAPSAWAVGAAGAAAAESAADGAASATFRSLAWSQDDDAPTDEPVPYAGPDYNYNYESGGTGPTSARPQMAFAHEEEAFEAEPGPLPWYKRPVILFAAAAAAVLLAAGGLAVTLTSSSGDSTPVTETSTTVSMLPPVTTVTVGPDGQGTTTVITPTTVITQTHTSTDTPTSGTTTTEPTTTTTSPTTTTTTTTTTTTPTTTTTTQPTTTQPTTTQPTTTQPTTTKPPTTTQPPVTTTAAGGGA
;
A
#
# COMPACT_ATOMS: atom_id res chain seq x y z
N MET A 1 13.95 27.29 -6.23
CA MET A 1 13.80 25.83 -6.07
C MET A 1 12.32 25.55 -6.08
N THR A 2 11.85 24.53 -6.78
CA THR A 2 10.42 24.16 -6.74
C THR A 2 10.15 23.46 -5.42
N ASP A 3 9.12 23.86 -4.67
CA ASP A 3 8.69 23.16 -3.44
C ASP A 3 8.55 21.64 -3.65
N ALA A 4 8.91 20.87 -2.63
CA ALA A 4 8.94 19.41 -2.70
C ALA A 4 7.56 18.79 -2.96
N LEU A 5 7.57 17.65 -3.63
CA LEU A 5 6.37 16.90 -3.97
C LEU A 5 6.30 15.62 -3.16
N GLY A 6 5.27 15.51 -2.33
CA GLY A 6 4.90 14.29 -1.63
C GLY A 6 3.82 13.53 -2.38
N LEU A 7 4.01 12.25 -2.62
CA LEU A 7 3.02 11.34 -3.20
C LEU A 7 2.71 10.22 -2.19
N SER A 8 1.47 9.73 -2.15
CA SER A 8 1.14 8.53 -1.38
C SER A 8 0.32 7.53 -2.18
N ILE A 9 0.63 6.25 -1.98
CA ILE A 9 0.01 5.13 -2.69
C ILE A 9 -1.05 4.48 -1.80
N GLY A 10 -2.32 4.66 -2.15
CA GLY A 10 -3.43 3.89 -1.59
C GLY A 10 -4.09 3.01 -2.64
N THR A 11 -4.68 1.90 -2.22
CA THR A 11 -5.44 1.00 -3.11
C THR A 11 -6.71 1.66 -3.66
N THR A 12 -7.29 2.57 -2.89
CA THR A 12 -8.50 3.32 -3.26
C THR A 12 -8.18 4.65 -3.96
N ASN A 13 -7.21 5.39 -3.43
CA ASN A 13 -6.82 6.71 -3.92
C ASN A 13 -5.30 6.86 -3.96
N LEU A 14 -4.82 7.58 -4.97
CA LEU A 14 -3.50 8.18 -5.00
C LEU A 14 -3.63 9.65 -4.58
N VAL A 15 -2.65 10.14 -3.83
CA VAL A 15 -2.64 11.53 -3.35
C VAL A 15 -1.30 12.18 -3.66
N ALA A 16 -1.34 13.44 -4.10
CA ALA A 16 -0.19 14.31 -4.22
C ALA A 16 -0.39 15.54 -3.33
N ALA A 17 0.65 15.91 -2.57
CA ALA A 17 0.66 17.07 -1.71
C ALA A 17 1.94 17.88 -1.95
N ARG A 18 1.81 19.20 -1.85
CA ARG A 18 2.89 20.17 -2.02
C ARG A 18 2.61 21.36 -1.12
N GLU A 19 3.65 21.96 -0.58
CA GLU A 19 3.47 23.13 0.26
C GLU A 19 2.77 24.28 -0.51
N GLY A 20 1.88 25.00 0.17
CA GLY A 20 1.16 26.15 -0.40
C GLY A 20 0.16 25.83 -1.53
N ARG A 21 -0.06 24.56 -1.89
CA ARG A 21 -1.01 24.17 -2.94
C ARG A 21 -2.09 23.19 -2.43
N PRO A 22 -3.31 23.26 -2.98
CA PRO A 22 -4.33 22.25 -2.71
C PRO A 22 -3.84 20.85 -3.11
N PRO A 23 -4.01 19.85 -2.24
CA PRO A 23 -3.62 18.48 -2.54
C PRO A 23 -4.48 17.90 -3.66
N VAL A 24 -3.87 17.08 -4.52
CA VAL A 24 -4.54 16.37 -5.60
C VAL A 24 -4.88 14.96 -5.13
N VAL A 25 -6.16 14.62 -5.09
CA VAL A 25 -6.64 13.27 -4.79
C VAL A 25 -7.27 12.69 -6.05
N ARG A 26 -6.89 11.47 -6.42
CA ARG A 26 -7.49 10.73 -7.53
C ARG A 26 -7.74 9.28 -7.14
N ARG A 27 -8.81 8.69 -7.66
CA ARG A 27 -9.04 7.25 -7.58
C ARG A 27 -7.86 6.49 -8.17
N SER A 28 -7.50 5.35 -7.59
CA SER A 28 -6.47 4.44 -8.12
C SER A 28 -7.00 3.65 -9.33
N ILE A 29 -7.38 4.40 -10.36
CA ILE A 29 -7.86 3.94 -11.66
C ILE A 29 -7.00 4.67 -12.68
N LEU A 30 -6.25 3.91 -13.47
CA LEU A 30 -5.39 4.42 -14.53
C LEU A 30 -6.13 4.24 -15.86
N THR A 31 -6.31 5.31 -16.62
CA THR A 31 -6.88 5.24 -17.96
C THR A 31 -5.79 5.48 -18.98
N LEU A 32 -5.52 4.45 -19.79
CA LEU A 32 -4.57 4.51 -20.90
C LEU A 32 -5.29 4.95 -22.17
N PHE A 33 -4.64 5.84 -22.93
CA PHE A 33 -5.12 6.33 -24.20
C PHE A 33 -4.09 6.06 -25.30
N SER A 34 -4.56 5.87 -26.53
CA SER A 34 -3.69 5.71 -27.69
C SER A 34 -3.25 7.05 -28.29
N ASP A 35 -4.01 8.11 -28.04
CA ASP A 35 -3.91 9.43 -28.67
C ASP A 35 -3.45 10.54 -27.70
N ARG A 36 -3.41 10.26 -26.39
CA ARG A 36 -3.01 11.23 -25.36
C ARG A 36 -2.31 10.57 -24.17
N ALA A 37 -1.77 11.40 -23.29
CA ALA A 37 -1.10 10.93 -22.08
C ALA A 37 -2.09 10.19 -21.14
N PRO A 38 -1.62 9.18 -20.39
CA PRO A 38 -2.44 8.50 -19.39
C PRO A 38 -2.95 9.44 -18.30
N GLU A 39 -4.16 9.14 -17.82
CA GLU A 39 -4.86 9.89 -16.79
C GLU A 39 -5.19 9.00 -15.60
N VAL A 40 -5.27 9.59 -14.41
CA VAL A 40 -5.61 8.89 -13.17
C VAL A 40 -6.83 9.54 -12.54
N GLY A 41 -7.77 8.73 -12.09
CA GLY A 41 -8.96 9.19 -11.38
C GLY A 41 -10.25 8.63 -11.94
N GLU A 42 -11.26 9.47 -12.11
CA GLU A 42 -12.56 9.03 -12.61
C GLU A 42 -12.46 8.54 -14.06
N TYR A 43 -13.11 7.42 -14.34
CA TYR A 43 -13.16 6.86 -15.69
C TYR A 43 -14.33 7.47 -16.47
N GLY A 44 -14.01 8.27 -17.49
CA GLY A 44 -15.00 8.94 -18.34
C GLY A 44 -15.63 8.06 -19.44
N GLY A 45 -15.37 6.74 -19.44
CA GLY A 45 -15.89 5.82 -20.47
C GLY A 45 -15.06 5.74 -21.75
N GLN A 46 -13.97 6.50 -21.85
CA GLN A 46 -13.04 6.48 -22.99
C GLN A 46 -11.66 6.00 -22.53
N GLY A 47 -10.96 5.29 -23.41
CA GLY A 47 -9.66 4.68 -23.09
C GLY A 47 -9.78 3.37 -22.32
N LEU A 48 -8.62 2.78 -22.03
CA LEU A 48 -8.48 1.49 -21.36
C LEU A 48 -8.26 1.70 -19.85
N ALA A 49 -9.29 1.39 -19.05
CA ALA A 49 -9.22 1.52 -17.60
C ALA A 49 -8.52 0.30 -16.96
N LEU A 50 -7.53 0.57 -16.12
CA LEU A 50 -6.84 -0.40 -15.28
C LEU A 50 -7.12 -0.08 -13.82
N THR A 51 -7.49 -1.11 -13.05
CA THR A 51 -7.77 -1.03 -11.61
C THR A 51 -7.08 -2.18 -10.88
N GLY A 52 -6.97 -2.09 -9.55
CA GLY A 52 -6.34 -3.14 -8.74
C GLY A 52 -4.82 -3.29 -8.97
N PHE A 53 -4.20 -2.30 -9.61
CA PHE A 53 -2.77 -2.35 -9.95
C PHE A 53 -1.86 -2.15 -8.74
N VAL A 54 -2.34 -1.49 -7.69
CA VAL A 54 -1.59 -1.28 -6.45
C VAL A 54 -1.34 -2.62 -5.75
N GLU A 55 -2.33 -3.50 -5.70
CA GLU A 55 -2.20 -4.83 -5.09
C GLU A 55 -1.34 -5.80 -5.92
N ARG A 56 -1.12 -5.49 -7.20
CA ARG A 56 -0.35 -6.32 -8.15
C ARG A 56 1.10 -5.88 -8.32
N VAL A 57 1.58 -4.91 -7.55
CA VAL A 57 2.98 -4.47 -7.60
C VAL A 57 3.90 -5.62 -7.22
N GLY A 58 4.83 -5.98 -8.11
CA GLY A 58 5.76 -7.08 -7.87
C GLY A 58 5.14 -8.48 -8.02
N ASP A 59 3.83 -8.59 -8.30
CA ASP A 59 3.20 -9.83 -8.70
C ASP A 59 3.60 -10.15 -10.17
N PRO A 60 4.12 -11.35 -10.47
CA PRO A 60 4.40 -11.75 -11.85
C PRO A 60 3.13 -11.92 -12.69
N VAL A 61 1.95 -12.11 -12.08
CA VAL A 61 0.68 -12.28 -12.80
C VAL A 61 0.18 -10.91 -13.28
N PRO A 62 0.11 -10.69 -14.60
CA PRO A 62 -0.32 -9.41 -15.13
C PRO A 62 -1.82 -9.16 -14.91
N ILE A 63 -2.18 -7.89 -14.95
CA ILE A 63 -3.55 -7.41 -15.06
C ILE A 63 -3.94 -7.53 -16.52
N VAL A 64 -5.03 -8.25 -16.79
CA VAL A 64 -5.60 -8.37 -18.13
C VAL A 64 -6.66 -7.30 -18.28
N ALA A 65 -6.46 -6.39 -19.23
CA ALA A 65 -7.37 -5.30 -19.48
C ALA A 65 -8.55 -5.75 -20.36
N ALA A 66 -9.55 -4.88 -20.55
CA ALA A 66 -10.78 -5.22 -21.29
C ALA A 66 -10.54 -5.58 -22.77
N ASP A 67 -9.45 -5.11 -23.36
CA ASP A 67 -9.00 -5.44 -24.72
C ASP A 67 -8.12 -6.70 -24.79
N GLY A 68 -7.89 -7.38 -23.66
CA GLY A 68 -7.03 -8.55 -23.55
C GLY A 68 -5.54 -8.25 -23.41
N SER A 69 -5.13 -6.99 -23.43
CA SER A 69 -3.73 -6.59 -23.21
C SER A 69 -3.30 -6.86 -21.75
N GLN A 70 -2.00 -7.14 -21.57
CA GLN A 70 -1.42 -7.53 -20.28
C GLN A 70 -0.55 -6.40 -19.72
N HIS A 71 -0.79 -6.04 -18.46
CA HIS A 71 -0.10 -4.93 -17.79
C HIS A 71 0.45 -5.38 -16.45
N ARG A 72 1.73 -5.07 -16.17
CA ARG A 72 2.31 -5.33 -14.84
C ARG A 72 1.87 -4.26 -13.84
N GLY A 73 1.58 -4.67 -12.60
CA GLY A 73 1.05 -3.77 -11.57
C GLY A 73 1.99 -2.60 -11.26
N GLU A 74 3.30 -2.85 -11.14
CA GLU A 74 4.28 -1.80 -10.86
C GLU A 74 4.47 -0.81 -12.01
N LEU A 75 4.30 -1.24 -13.27
CA LEU A 75 4.39 -0.34 -14.43
C LEU A 75 3.16 0.56 -14.53
N ALA A 76 1.97 -0.01 -14.29
CA ALA A 76 0.73 0.75 -14.20
C ALA A 76 0.78 1.75 -13.02
N LEU A 77 1.28 1.33 -11.85
CA LEU A 77 1.43 2.24 -10.72
C LEU A 77 2.43 3.37 -11.02
N ALA A 78 3.56 3.07 -11.65
CA ALA A 78 4.53 4.09 -12.03
C ALA A 78 3.97 5.10 -13.04
N GLU A 79 3.16 4.65 -14.00
CA GLU A 79 2.42 5.54 -14.91
C GLU A 79 1.42 6.42 -14.16
N ALA A 80 0.70 5.82 -13.22
CA ALA A 80 -0.28 6.53 -12.42
C ALA A 80 0.37 7.60 -11.53
N LEU A 81 1.52 7.30 -10.92
CA LEU A 81 2.28 8.26 -10.13
C LEU A 81 2.86 9.39 -10.97
N ASP A 82 3.32 9.10 -12.20
CA ASP A 82 3.79 10.12 -13.14
C ASP A 82 2.64 11.08 -13.53
N ALA A 83 1.46 10.53 -13.81
CA ALA A 83 0.25 11.32 -14.05
C ALA A 83 -0.17 12.16 -12.83
N MET A 84 -0.06 11.61 -11.61
CA MET A 84 -0.31 12.36 -10.38
C MET A 84 0.68 13.51 -10.18
N ALA A 85 1.97 13.28 -10.43
CA ALA A 85 2.99 14.33 -10.35
C ALA A 85 2.73 15.46 -11.36
N ARG A 86 2.37 15.11 -12.61
CA ARG A 86 1.94 16.09 -13.62
C ARG A 86 0.70 16.86 -13.19
N ALA A 87 -0.31 16.17 -12.65
CA ALA A 87 -1.54 16.81 -12.17
C ALA A 87 -1.31 17.76 -10.99
N ALA A 88 -0.29 17.50 -10.15
CA ALA A 88 0.13 18.38 -9.07
C ALA A 88 1.00 19.57 -9.54
N GLY A 89 1.43 19.56 -10.81
CA GLY A 89 2.31 20.58 -11.39
C GLY A 89 3.80 20.34 -11.12
N GLY A 90 4.20 19.10 -10.80
CA GLY A 90 5.56 18.72 -10.47
C GLY A 90 6.04 19.19 -9.08
N GLY A 91 7.33 19.02 -8.82
CA GLY A 91 8.04 19.45 -7.60
C GLY A 91 9.39 18.75 -7.51
N SER A 92 10.31 19.25 -6.67
CA SER A 92 11.64 18.67 -6.50
C SER A 92 12.22 19.03 -5.13
N PRO A 93 12.66 18.08 -4.30
CA PRO A 93 12.66 16.63 -4.55
C PRO A 93 11.25 16.01 -4.57
N VAL A 94 11.17 14.76 -5.03
CA VAL A 94 9.94 13.96 -5.03
C VAL A 94 10.12 12.80 -4.06
N THR A 95 9.19 12.64 -3.13
CA THR A 95 9.15 11.51 -2.19
C THR A 95 7.80 10.82 -2.27
N ILE A 96 7.81 9.49 -2.35
CA ILE A 96 6.63 8.65 -2.51
C ILE A 96 6.50 7.75 -1.27
N ALA A 97 5.41 7.94 -0.52
CA ALA A 97 4.97 7.06 0.55
C ALA A 97 4.41 5.75 -0.03
N VAL A 98 5.13 4.66 0.19
CA VAL A 98 4.75 3.28 -0.17
C VAL A 98 4.17 2.55 1.04
N PRO A 99 3.22 1.61 0.87
CA PRO A 99 2.64 0.90 2.01
C PRO A 99 3.70 0.20 2.88
N ALA A 100 3.73 0.51 4.18
CA ALA A 100 4.79 0.07 5.10
C ALA A 100 4.81 -1.45 5.34
N TYR A 101 3.75 -2.17 4.95
CA TYR A 101 3.70 -3.63 5.00
C TYR A 101 4.32 -4.30 3.76
N TRP A 102 4.66 -3.54 2.71
CA TRP A 102 5.30 -4.08 1.52
C TRP A 102 6.71 -4.58 1.82
N GLY A 103 7.03 -5.77 1.32
CA GLY A 103 8.36 -6.33 1.42
C GLY A 103 9.36 -5.68 0.45
N PRO A 104 10.67 -5.92 0.64
CA PRO A 104 11.72 -5.32 -0.19
C PRO A 104 11.58 -5.61 -1.69
N ALA A 105 11.07 -6.80 -2.06
CA ALA A 105 10.87 -7.18 -3.46
C ALA A 105 9.80 -6.31 -4.15
N THR A 106 8.67 -6.05 -3.48
CA THR A 106 7.60 -5.19 -3.98
C THR A 106 8.07 -3.75 -4.15
N VAL A 107 8.75 -3.21 -3.13
CA VAL A 107 9.34 -1.87 -3.20
C VAL A 107 10.42 -1.79 -4.29
N GLY A 108 11.25 -2.83 -4.44
CA GLY A 108 12.26 -2.93 -5.49
C GLY A 108 11.67 -2.97 -6.89
N ALA A 109 10.56 -3.68 -7.10
CA ALA A 109 9.83 -3.71 -8.37
C ALA A 109 9.31 -2.31 -8.74
N LEU A 110 8.66 -1.61 -7.79
CA LEU A 110 8.20 -0.24 -8.00
C LEU A 110 9.39 0.70 -8.29
N ARG A 111 10.46 0.64 -7.51
CA ARG A 111 11.68 1.44 -7.74
C ARG A 111 12.23 1.23 -9.15
N GLY A 112 12.23 -0.01 -9.65
CA GLY A 112 12.62 -0.32 -11.02
C GLY A 112 11.71 0.33 -12.06
N ALA A 113 10.39 0.26 -11.86
CA ALA A 113 9.39 0.84 -12.75
C ALA A 113 9.44 2.39 -12.80
N LEU A 114 9.91 3.04 -11.74
CA LEU A 114 10.00 4.51 -11.65
C LEU A 114 11.17 5.12 -12.43
N ARG A 115 12.22 4.35 -12.73
CA ARG A 115 13.47 4.88 -13.36
C ARG A 115 13.27 5.55 -14.72
N GLY A 116 12.18 5.24 -15.42
CA GLY A 116 11.85 5.80 -16.73
C GLY A 116 10.81 6.92 -16.70
N ARG A 117 10.48 7.49 -15.54
CA ARG A 117 9.39 8.47 -15.37
C ARG A 117 9.93 9.88 -15.13
N PRO A 118 9.96 10.76 -16.15
CA PRO A 118 10.57 12.08 -16.03
C PRO A 118 9.93 12.96 -14.95
N ALA A 119 8.61 12.90 -14.76
CA ALA A 119 7.94 13.72 -13.74
C ALA A 119 8.27 13.30 -12.30
N LEU A 120 8.85 12.10 -12.13
CA LEU A 120 9.27 11.51 -10.86
C LEU A 120 10.79 11.50 -10.71
N ALA A 121 11.52 12.07 -11.67
CA ALA A 121 12.96 12.24 -11.61
C ALA A 121 13.37 13.64 -12.10
N PRO A 122 12.82 14.71 -11.51
CA PRO A 122 13.22 16.07 -11.88
C PRO A 122 14.73 16.23 -11.69
N ASP A 123 15.37 16.92 -12.64
CA ASP A 123 16.82 17.15 -12.66
C ASP A 123 17.67 15.86 -12.61
N GLY A 124 17.08 14.71 -12.97
CA GLY A 124 17.74 13.40 -12.95
C GLY A 124 17.85 12.76 -11.57
N VAL A 125 17.26 13.36 -10.52
CA VAL A 125 17.23 12.81 -9.16
C VAL A 125 15.97 11.94 -9.00
N PRO A 126 16.08 10.61 -8.90
CA PRO A 126 14.92 9.74 -8.80
C PRO A 126 14.12 9.99 -7.53
N ALA A 127 12.80 9.82 -7.60
CA ALA A 127 11.94 9.89 -6.43
C ALA A 127 12.38 8.92 -5.33
N GLU A 128 12.41 9.41 -4.09
CA GLU A 128 12.69 8.60 -2.92
C GLU A 128 11.44 7.80 -2.52
N LEU A 129 11.63 6.55 -2.12
CA LEU A 129 10.54 5.69 -1.61
C LEU A 129 10.67 5.56 -0.10
N VAL A 130 9.65 5.99 0.63
CA VAL A 130 9.60 5.91 2.09
C VAL A 130 8.36 5.15 2.55
N PRO A 131 8.39 4.45 3.70
CA PRO A 131 7.17 3.87 4.26
C PRO A 131 6.11 4.94 4.53
N ASP A 132 4.85 4.65 4.21
CA ASP A 132 3.71 5.52 4.51
C ASP A 132 3.54 5.76 6.01
N SER A 133 3.94 4.80 6.85
CA SER A 133 4.01 4.95 8.30
C SER A 133 4.99 6.05 8.73
N LEU A 134 6.18 6.09 8.14
CA LEU A 134 7.20 7.11 8.41
C LEU A 134 6.70 8.49 7.98
N ALA A 135 6.16 8.58 6.76
CA ALA A 135 5.59 9.81 6.24
C ALA A 135 4.43 10.32 7.12
N ALA A 136 3.50 9.43 7.48
CA ALA A 136 2.39 9.76 8.35
C ALA A 136 2.84 10.27 9.73
N LEU A 137 3.81 9.61 10.35
CA LEU A 137 4.38 10.04 11.64
C LEU A 137 5.09 11.39 11.52
N ALA A 138 5.81 11.65 10.43
CA ALA A 138 6.43 12.95 10.16
C ALA A 138 5.40 14.08 10.08
N ALA A 139 4.30 13.86 9.33
CA ALA A 139 3.20 14.83 9.25
C ALA A 139 2.53 15.08 10.61
N LEU A 140 2.24 14.02 11.36
CA LEU A 140 1.60 14.14 12.67
C LEU A 140 2.51 14.79 13.72
N ARG A 141 3.84 14.61 13.62
CA ARG A 141 4.82 15.25 14.50
C ARG A 141 4.96 16.75 14.23
N ALA A 142 4.73 17.20 12.99
CA ALA A 142 4.72 18.63 12.66
C ALA A 142 3.51 19.36 13.28
N GLY A 143 2.44 18.64 13.60
CA GLY A 143 1.29 19.15 14.33
C GLY A 143 1.39 18.94 15.84
N PRO A 144 0.59 19.67 16.65
CA PRO A 144 0.46 19.37 18.06
C PRO A 144 -0.28 18.04 18.26
N GLY A 145 0.15 17.22 19.22
CA GLY A 145 -0.64 16.08 19.70
C GLY A 145 0.13 14.79 19.92
N LEU A 146 1.24 14.56 19.20
CA LEU A 146 2.09 13.41 19.49
C LEU A 146 3.00 13.68 20.70
N PRO A 147 3.15 12.70 21.61
CA PRO A 147 4.06 12.82 22.75
C PRO A 147 5.52 12.75 22.30
N THR A 148 6.43 13.20 23.15
CA THR A 148 7.89 13.13 22.93
C THR A 148 8.53 11.88 23.53
N GLU A 149 7.79 11.09 24.29
CA GLU A 149 8.26 9.87 24.95
C GLU A 149 7.18 8.78 24.93
N GLY A 150 7.62 7.53 25.13
CA GLY A 150 6.76 6.35 25.13
C GLY A 150 6.41 5.84 23.74
N VAL A 151 5.48 4.88 23.67
CA VAL A 151 5.13 4.20 22.43
C VAL A 151 3.92 4.85 21.77
N VAL A 152 4.05 5.19 20.49
CA VAL A 152 2.95 5.60 19.62
C VAL A 152 2.52 4.39 18.78
N VAL A 153 1.23 4.08 18.80
CA VAL A 153 0.62 3.08 17.90
C VAL A 153 0.03 3.82 16.71
N LEU A 154 0.61 3.67 15.53
CA LEU A 154 0.03 4.18 14.29
C LEU A 154 -0.89 3.12 13.67
N CYS A 155 -2.15 3.47 13.45
CA CYS A 155 -3.12 2.71 12.66
C CYS A 155 -3.40 3.45 11.34
N ASP A 156 -2.90 2.93 10.22
CA ASP A 156 -3.29 3.38 8.88
C ASP A 156 -4.50 2.59 8.39
N LEU A 157 -5.67 3.22 8.42
CA LEU A 157 -6.98 2.63 8.14
C LEU A 157 -7.37 2.87 6.67
N GLY A 158 -6.77 2.08 5.78
CA GLY A 158 -6.91 2.19 4.34
C GLY A 158 -8.17 1.55 3.75
N GLY A 159 -8.21 1.51 2.41
CA GLY A 159 -9.32 0.96 1.64
C GLY A 159 -9.39 -0.57 1.66
N SER A 160 -8.24 -1.24 1.50
CA SER A 160 -8.14 -2.71 1.42
C SER A 160 -7.58 -3.37 2.68
N GLY A 161 -7.36 -2.62 3.75
CA GLY A 161 -6.91 -3.15 5.03
C GLY A 161 -6.36 -2.06 5.93
N THR A 162 -6.07 -2.44 7.17
CA THR A 162 -5.46 -1.57 8.18
C THR A 162 -4.03 -2.01 8.46
N SER A 163 -3.07 -1.08 8.45
CA SER A 163 -1.69 -1.34 8.84
C SER A 163 -1.43 -0.81 10.25
N VAL A 164 -0.77 -1.59 11.10
CA VAL A 164 -0.41 -1.23 12.48
C VAL A 164 1.11 -1.13 12.58
N THR A 165 1.62 0.05 12.90
CA THR A 165 3.04 0.32 13.11
C THR A 165 3.25 0.84 14.52
N LEU A 166 4.23 0.30 15.24
CA LEU A 166 4.63 0.81 16.55
C LEU A 166 5.83 1.74 16.37
N ALA A 167 5.87 2.85 17.10
CA ALA A 167 6.97 3.81 17.05
C ALA A 167 7.37 4.30 18.44
N ASP A 168 8.67 4.51 18.66
CA ASP A 168 9.21 5.07 19.89
C ASP A 168 9.33 6.60 19.76
N ALA A 169 8.50 7.33 20.50
CA ALA A 169 8.55 8.79 20.51
C ALA A 169 9.85 9.36 21.09
N GLY A 170 10.44 8.68 22.09
CA GLY A 170 11.71 9.08 22.70
C GLY A 170 12.91 8.88 21.76
N ALA A 171 12.78 7.96 20.81
CA ALA A 171 13.72 7.75 19.71
C ALA A 171 13.26 8.43 18.40
N GLY A 172 12.56 9.57 18.50
CA GLY A 172 12.21 10.38 17.33
C GLY A 172 11.18 9.74 16.39
N LEU A 173 10.28 8.91 16.92
CA LEU A 173 9.31 8.08 16.19
C LEU A 173 9.94 6.97 15.34
N THR A 174 11.08 6.43 15.79
CA THR A 174 11.69 5.25 15.18
C THR A 174 10.75 4.05 15.30
N GLN A 175 10.57 3.33 14.20
CA GLN A 175 9.69 2.16 14.15
C GLN A 175 10.20 1.03 15.06
N ILE A 176 9.29 0.45 15.84
CA ILE A 176 9.51 -0.72 16.68
C ILE A 176 8.91 -1.95 15.97
N GLY A 177 9.76 -2.93 15.65
CA GLY A 177 9.33 -4.16 15.00
C GLY A 177 8.86 -3.95 13.55
N GLN A 178 8.13 -4.94 13.02
CA GLN A 178 7.55 -4.85 11.68
C GLN A 178 6.11 -4.33 11.70
N THR A 179 5.74 -3.60 10.66
CA THR A 179 4.35 -3.20 10.41
C THR A 179 3.50 -4.44 10.16
N VAL A 180 2.36 -4.51 10.83
CA VAL A 180 1.42 -5.63 10.74
C VAL A 180 0.21 -5.21 9.91
N ARG A 181 -0.14 -5.98 8.89
CA ARG A 181 -1.34 -5.75 8.07
C ARG A 181 -2.52 -6.58 8.59
N TYR A 182 -3.64 -5.93 8.85
CA TYR A 182 -4.93 -6.55 9.21
C TYR A 182 -5.96 -6.29 8.09
N PRO A 183 -6.30 -7.28 7.26
CA PRO A 183 -7.16 -7.09 6.09
C PRO A 183 -8.66 -6.99 6.43
N ASP A 184 -9.10 -7.58 7.55
CA ASP A 184 -10.53 -7.79 7.84
C ASP A 184 -11.24 -6.54 8.37
N PHE A 185 -10.52 -5.45 8.61
CA PHE A 185 -11.08 -4.12 8.83
C PHE A 185 -10.50 -3.14 7.82
N SER A 186 -11.34 -2.70 6.88
CA SER A 186 -10.95 -1.86 5.76
C SER A 186 -12.14 -1.08 5.20
N GLY A 187 -11.86 0.00 4.45
CA GLY A 187 -12.89 0.77 3.78
C GLY A 187 -13.80 -0.08 2.87
N ASP A 188 -13.24 -1.04 2.15
CA ASP A 188 -13.98 -1.94 1.25
C ASP A 188 -14.83 -2.96 2.03
N GLN A 189 -14.34 -3.46 3.18
CA GLN A 189 -15.12 -4.34 4.05
C GLN A 189 -16.31 -3.60 4.69
N VAL A 190 -16.13 -2.32 5.05
CA VAL A 190 -17.23 -1.48 5.53
C VAL A 190 -18.23 -1.21 4.42
N ASP A 191 -17.77 -0.87 3.21
CA ASP A 191 -18.62 -0.68 2.03
C ASP A 191 -19.44 -1.97 1.74
N GLN A 192 -18.80 -3.13 1.86
CA GLN A 192 -19.44 -4.43 1.67
C GLN A 192 -20.47 -4.76 2.75
N ALA A 193 -20.17 -4.48 4.02
CA ALA A 193 -21.10 -4.70 5.12
C ALA A 193 -22.37 -3.86 4.94
N LEU A 194 -22.21 -2.60 4.52
CA LEU A 194 -23.31 -1.71 4.23
C LEU A 194 -24.12 -2.17 3.00
N LEU A 195 -23.44 -2.59 1.93
CA LEU A 195 -24.09 -3.17 0.75
C LEU A 195 -24.96 -4.39 1.11
N ASN A 196 -24.40 -5.32 1.89
CA ASN A 196 -25.12 -6.50 2.35
C ASN A 196 -26.35 -6.12 3.19
N HIS A 197 -26.22 -5.12 4.06
CA HIS A 197 -27.32 -4.59 4.85
C HIS A 197 -28.45 -4.04 3.97
N VAL A 198 -28.12 -3.21 2.97
CA VAL A 198 -29.09 -2.67 2.01
C VAL A 198 -29.80 -3.81 1.25
N LEU A 199 -29.04 -4.74 0.68
CA LEU A 199 -29.60 -5.87 -0.07
C LEU A 199 -30.51 -6.75 0.79
N SER A 200 -30.16 -6.97 2.06
CA SER A 200 -31.01 -7.72 2.99
C SER A 200 -32.35 -7.02 3.25
N GLY A 201 -32.34 -5.68 3.34
CA GLY A 201 -33.56 -4.88 3.47
C GLY A 201 -34.43 -4.94 2.21
N VAL A 202 -33.82 -4.90 1.02
CA VAL A 202 -34.54 -5.06 -0.26
C VAL A 202 -35.18 -6.44 -0.39
N ALA A 203 -34.44 -7.49 -0.04
CA ALA A 203 -34.94 -8.87 -0.08
C ALA A 203 -36.11 -9.07 0.90
N ALA A 204 -36.02 -8.51 2.11
CA ALA A 204 -37.08 -8.58 3.11
C ALA A 204 -38.36 -7.85 2.66
N ALA A 205 -38.24 -6.81 1.83
CA ALA A 205 -39.36 -6.10 1.22
C ALA A 205 -40.04 -6.89 0.08
N GLY A 206 -39.50 -8.04 -0.32
CA GLY A 206 -40.08 -8.96 -1.31
C GLY A 206 -39.89 -8.57 -2.77
N ASN A 207 -38.95 -7.67 -3.08
CA ASN A 207 -38.96 -6.91 -4.34
C ASN A 207 -37.78 -7.13 -5.32
N ALA A 208 -36.82 -8.02 -5.05
CA ALA A 208 -35.77 -8.31 -6.02
C ALA A 208 -35.11 -9.68 -5.79
N ASP A 209 -34.73 -10.37 -6.89
CA ASP A 209 -33.71 -11.42 -6.89
C ASP A 209 -32.36 -10.80 -7.28
N PRO A 210 -31.43 -10.58 -6.32
CA PRO A 210 -30.14 -9.95 -6.60
C PRO A 210 -29.19 -10.82 -7.43
N ALA A 211 -29.54 -12.10 -7.70
CA ALA A 211 -28.64 -13.07 -8.32
C ALA A 211 -28.60 -13.05 -9.87
N GLY A 212 -29.43 -12.22 -10.52
CA GLY A 212 -29.46 -12.13 -11.99
C GLY A 212 -28.24 -11.40 -12.59
N THR A 213 -27.74 -11.86 -13.75
CA THR A 213 -26.64 -11.22 -14.50
C THR A 213 -26.93 -9.77 -14.93
N ALA A 214 -28.21 -9.40 -15.06
CA ALA A 214 -28.62 -8.00 -15.30
C ALA A 214 -28.31 -7.06 -14.12
N ALA A 215 -28.01 -7.59 -12.93
CA ALA A 215 -27.75 -6.82 -11.72
C ALA A 215 -26.28 -6.41 -11.54
N VAL A 216 -25.33 -6.92 -12.34
CA VAL A 216 -23.89 -6.66 -12.11
C VAL A 216 -23.55 -5.16 -12.18
N GLY A 217 -24.06 -4.46 -13.20
CA GLY A 217 -23.86 -3.00 -13.34
C GLY A 217 -24.56 -2.21 -12.23
N SER A 218 -25.78 -2.58 -11.87
CA SER A 218 -26.53 -1.98 -10.76
C SER A 218 -25.85 -2.19 -9.41
N LEU A 219 -25.27 -3.37 -9.18
CA LEU A 219 -24.57 -3.70 -7.94
C LEU A 219 -23.26 -2.92 -7.79
N ALA A 220 -22.52 -2.72 -8.90
CA ALA A 220 -21.33 -1.88 -8.90
C ALA A 220 -21.65 -0.42 -8.55
N ARG A 221 -22.75 0.12 -9.11
CA ARG A 221 -23.26 1.45 -8.74
C ARG A 221 -23.68 1.52 -7.27
N LEU A 222 -24.49 0.56 -6.82
CA LEU A 222 -24.94 0.49 -5.43
C LEU A 222 -23.77 0.41 -4.44
N ARG A 223 -22.70 -0.33 -4.76
CA ARG A 223 -21.48 -0.34 -3.92
C ARG A 223 -20.82 1.04 -3.86
N SER A 224 -20.79 1.79 -4.97
CA SER A 224 -20.31 3.18 -4.99
C SER A 224 -21.18 4.10 -4.13
N ASP A 225 -22.50 3.92 -4.19
CA ASP A 225 -23.45 4.71 -3.38
C ASP A 225 -23.33 4.37 -1.89
N CYS A 226 -23.11 3.09 -1.54
CA CYS A 226 -22.78 2.66 -0.18
C CYS A 226 -21.49 3.33 0.32
N ARG A 227 -20.44 3.39 -0.52
CA ARG A 227 -19.19 4.09 -0.15
C ARG A 227 -19.43 5.57 0.15
N GLN A 228 -20.17 6.26 -0.72
CA GLN A 228 -20.52 7.67 -0.49
C GLN A 228 -21.35 7.84 0.79
N ALA A 229 -22.28 6.94 1.06
CA ALA A 229 -23.06 6.97 2.30
C ALA A 229 -22.18 6.74 3.53
N LYS A 230 -21.24 5.79 3.51
CA LYS A 230 -20.25 5.59 4.59
C LYS A 230 -19.44 6.86 4.84
N GLU A 231 -18.93 7.49 3.79
CA GLU A 231 -18.15 8.73 3.88
C GLU A 231 -19.00 9.86 4.49
N ARG A 232 -20.26 10.03 4.04
CA ARG A 232 -21.21 10.99 4.64
C ARG A 232 -21.50 10.70 6.10
N LEU A 233 -21.74 9.44 6.46
CA LEU A 233 -22.03 9.01 7.84
C LEU A 233 -20.87 9.24 8.82
N SER A 234 -19.66 9.48 8.32
CA SER A 234 -18.52 9.91 9.15
C SER A 234 -18.69 11.34 9.68
N ALA A 235 -19.41 12.20 8.95
CA ALA A 235 -19.73 13.58 9.35
C ALA A 235 -21.18 13.71 9.87
N ASP A 236 -22.14 13.10 9.17
CA ASP A 236 -23.57 13.18 9.42
C ASP A 236 -24.10 11.96 10.19
N THR A 237 -25.25 12.08 10.83
CA THR A 237 -25.87 10.96 11.57
C THR A 237 -26.72 10.06 10.67
N VAL A 238 -27.01 10.48 9.44
CA VAL A 238 -27.93 9.84 8.51
C VAL A 238 -27.44 10.04 7.08
N ALA A 239 -27.56 9.01 6.24
CA ALA A 239 -27.41 9.10 4.79
C ALA A 239 -28.57 8.39 4.08
N VAL A 240 -28.79 8.76 2.82
CA VAL A 240 -29.75 8.09 1.92
C VAL A 240 -28.96 7.46 0.79
N ILE A 241 -29.25 6.19 0.50
CA ILE A 241 -28.66 5.39 -0.56
C ILE A 241 -29.72 5.18 -1.64
N PRO A 242 -29.60 5.86 -2.79
CA PRO A 242 -30.44 5.58 -3.94
C PRO A 242 -30.21 4.13 -4.39
N THR A 243 -31.25 3.31 -4.32
CA THR A 243 -31.15 1.88 -4.63
C THR A 243 -31.93 1.58 -5.90
N GLU A 244 -31.22 1.50 -7.01
CA GLU A 244 -31.75 1.16 -8.33
C GLU A 244 -31.31 -0.25 -8.74
N LEU A 245 -32.16 -1.24 -8.44
CA LEU A 245 -31.96 -2.64 -8.79
C LEU A 245 -33.05 -3.10 -9.78
N PRO A 246 -32.81 -4.14 -10.60
CA PRO A 246 -33.86 -4.69 -11.45
C PRO A 246 -35.12 -5.06 -10.65
N GLY A 247 -36.23 -4.39 -10.93
CA GLY A 247 -37.50 -4.60 -10.22
C GLY A 247 -37.66 -3.84 -8.89
N PHE A 248 -36.65 -3.07 -8.45
CA PHE A 248 -36.71 -2.31 -7.21
C PHE A 248 -36.03 -0.94 -7.35
N THR A 249 -36.80 0.12 -7.10
CA THR A 249 -36.29 1.49 -7.04
C THR A 249 -36.77 2.12 -5.74
N SER A 250 -35.85 2.42 -4.83
CA SER A 250 -36.18 3.05 -3.56
C SER A 250 -34.96 3.74 -2.93
N ASP A 251 -35.24 4.73 -2.09
CA ASP A 251 -34.25 5.40 -1.27
C ASP A 251 -34.13 4.69 0.08
N VAL A 252 -32.98 4.05 0.32
CA VAL A 252 -32.72 3.36 1.59
C VAL A 252 -32.02 4.32 2.54
N ARG A 253 -32.70 4.69 3.63
CA ARG A 253 -32.14 5.52 4.70
C ARG A 253 -31.31 4.65 5.63
N VAL A 254 -30.07 5.08 5.92
CA VAL A 254 -29.17 4.44 6.88
C VAL A 254 -28.67 5.47 7.89
N THR A 255 -28.55 5.05 9.15
CA THR A 255 -28.05 5.86 10.27
C THR A 255 -26.61 5.49 10.62
N ARG A 256 -25.90 6.43 11.27
CA ARG A 256 -24.55 6.16 11.78
C ARG A 256 -24.54 4.98 12.74
N SER A 257 -25.54 4.89 13.62
CA SER A 257 -25.66 3.77 14.57
C SER A 257 -25.78 2.41 13.90
N GLU A 258 -26.49 2.32 12.76
CA GLU A 258 -26.58 1.07 11.99
C GLU A 258 -25.22 0.71 11.37
N LEU A 259 -24.52 1.69 10.77
CA LEU A 259 -23.16 1.48 10.27
C LEU A 259 -22.21 1.01 11.38
N GLU A 260 -22.27 1.66 12.54
CA GLU A 260 -21.44 1.33 13.71
C GLU A 260 -21.70 -0.09 14.22
N GLN A 261 -22.96 -0.53 14.24
CA GLN A 261 -23.32 -1.91 14.58
C GLN A 261 -22.76 -2.92 13.57
N LEU A 262 -22.82 -2.61 12.28
CA LEU A 262 -22.30 -3.49 11.22
C LEU A 262 -20.78 -3.69 11.32
N VAL A 263 -20.05 -2.67 11.77
CA VAL A 263 -18.57 -2.70 11.79
C VAL A 263 -17.97 -2.99 13.17
N ALA A 264 -18.78 -3.07 14.23
CA ALA A 264 -18.31 -3.29 15.61
C ALA A 264 -17.52 -4.60 15.78
N GLY A 265 -18.00 -5.69 15.14
CA GLY A 265 -17.32 -6.99 15.14
C GLY A 265 -15.95 -6.94 14.45
N PRO A 266 -15.89 -6.56 13.16
CA PRO A 266 -14.63 -6.35 12.44
C PRO A 266 -13.64 -5.42 13.16
N LEU A 267 -14.13 -4.31 13.74
CA LEU A 267 -13.30 -3.38 14.50
C LEU A 267 -12.72 -4.03 15.77
N THR A 268 -13.48 -4.89 16.44
CA THR A 268 -12.97 -5.66 17.60
C THR A 268 -11.82 -6.58 17.18
N GLY A 269 -11.89 -7.17 15.99
CA GLY A 269 -10.79 -7.96 15.43
C GLY A 269 -9.51 -7.13 15.21
N LEU A 270 -9.64 -5.90 14.70
CA LEU A 270 -8.50 -4.97 14.58
C LEU A 270 -7.89 -4.64 15.95
N LEU A 271 -8.73 -4.35 16.96
CA LEU A 271 -8.26 -4.02 18.31
C LEU A 271 -7.47 -5.19 18.94
N ASN A 272 -7.92 -6.42 18.72
CA ASN A 272 -7.19 -7.62 19.13
C ASN A 272 -5.83 -7.72 18.42
N SER A 273 -5.80 -7.47 17.10
CA SER A 273 -4.55 -7.44 16.33
C SER A 273 -3.55 -6.39 16.84
N VAL A 274 -4.03 -5.22 17.27
CA VAL A 274 -3.19 -4.20 17.92
C VAL A 274 -2.62 -4.72 19.24
N ALA A 275 -3.45 -5.33 20.10
CA ALA A 275 -3.02 -5.92 21.36
C ALA A 275 -1.97 -7.03 21.14
N ASP A 276 -2.20 -7.91 20.18
CA ASP A 276 -1.26 -8.97 19.80
C ASP A 276 0.06 -8.39 19.27
N THR A 277 0.02 -7.26 18.57
CA THR A 277 1.21 -6.58 18.04
C THR A 277 2.03 -5.95 19.17
N LEU A 278 1.39 -5.33 20.16
CA LEU A 278 2.05 -4.85 21.37
C LEU A 278 2.68 -6.02 22.16
N GLN A 279 1.94 -7.10 22.36
CA GLN A 279 2.42 -8.29 23.07
C GLN A 279 3.63 -8.92 22.38
N ARG A 280 3.59 -9.10 21.05
CA ARG A 280 4.73 -9.65 20.27
C ARG A 280 6.00 -8.83 20.37
N ASN A 281 5.88 -7.53 20.61
CA ASN A 281 7.02 -6.62 20.82
C ASN A 281 7.35 -6.40 22.30
N ASN A 282 6.73 -7.15 23.22
CA ASN A 282 6.90 -7.04 24.68
C ASN A 282 6.60 -5.63 25.23
N ILE A 283 5.64 -4.93 24.62
CA ILE A 283 5.22 -3.60 25.04
C ILE A 283 3.99 -3.73 25.92
N ALA A 284 4.11 -3.27 27.16
CA ALA A 284 2.97 -3.17 28.07
C ALA A 284 2.00 -2.10 27.57
N LEU A 285 0.69 -2.33 27.73
CA LEU A 285 -0.34 -1.37 27.33
C LEU A 285 -0.15 0.00 27.99
N SER A 286 0.34 0.04 29.23
CA SER A 286 0.66 1.27 29.96
C SER A 286 1.80 2.10 29.35
N SER A 287 2.61 1.51 28.45
CA SER A 287 3.69 2.20 27.74
C SER A 287 3.20 2.91 26.47
N VAL A 288 1.97 2.66 26.04
CA VAL A 288 1.34 3.34 24.90
C VAL A 288 0.92 4.73 25.36
N THR A 289 1.57 5.76 24.83
CA THR A 289 1.33 7.16 25.21
C THR A 289 0.40 7.89 24.25
N ALA A 290 0.27 7.40 23.01
CA ALA A 290 -0.71 7.89 22.05
C ALA A 290 -1.04 6.84 20.97
N VAL A 291 -2.19 7.01 20.34
CA VAL A 291 -2.60 6.25 19.16
C VAL A 291 -2.76 7.22 18.01
N ALA A 292 -1.93 7.10 16.99
CA ALA A 292 -2.05 7.87 15.76
C ALA A 292 -2.98 7.13 14.79
N THR A 293 -3.90 7.84 14.13
CA THR A 293 -4.75 7.26 13.08
C THR A 293 -4.65 8.07 11.79
N VAL A 294 -4.47 7.35 10.69
CA VAL A 294 -4.42 7.92 9.32
C VAL A 294 -5.21 7.04 8.36
N GLY A 295 -5.34 7.45 7.11
CA GLY A 295 -6.14 6.74 6.11
C GLY A 295 -7.63 7.13 6.16
N GLY A 296 -8.34 6.96 5.05
CA GLY A 296 -9.71 7.46 4.90
C GLY A 296 -10.70 6.90 5.92
N SER A 297 -10.51 5.65 6.36
CA SER A 297 -11.41 5.00 7.32
C SER A 297 -11.17 5.48 8.77
N ALA A 298 -10.12 6.25 9.04
CA ALA A 298 -9.91 6.91 10.34
C ALA A 298 -10.95 8.01 10.63
N ALA A 299 -11.65 8.50 9.61
CA ALA A 299 -12.73 9.48 9.77
C ALA A 299 -13.98 8.90 10.46
N ILE A 300 -14.11 7.57 10.55
CA ILE A 300 -15.26 6.91 11.19
C ILE A 300 -15.20 7.14 12.71
N PRO A 301 -16.17 7.83 13.33
CA PRO A 301 -16.09 8.22 14.75
C PRO A 301 -15.91 7.04 15.72
N LEU A 302 -16.56 5.91 15.45
CA LEU A 302 -16.43 4.69 16.26
C LEU A 302 -14.99 4.19 16.35
N VAL A 303 -14.16 4.36 15.30
CA VAL A 303 -12.76 3.92 15.31
C VAL A 303 -11.98 4.66 16.41
N THR A 304 -12.11 5.99 16.44
CA THR A 304 -11.46 6.84 17.46
C THR A 304 -11.94 6.47 18.86
N GLN A 305 -13.26 6.33 19.04
CA GLN A 305 -13.84 5.95 20.32
C GLN A 305 -13.27 4.63 20.84
N ARG A 306 -13.31 3.58 20.01
CA ARG A 306 -12.94 2.22 20.43
C ARG A 306 -11.44 2.05 20.64
N LEU A 307 -10.61 2.72 19.83
CA LEU A 307 -9.16 2.77 20.05
C LEU A 307 -8.82 3.44 21.39
N SER A 308 -9.47 4.57 21.70
CA SER A 308 -9.24 5.26 22.97
C SER A 308 -9.69 4.42 24.17
N GLU A 309 -10.87 3.80 24.11
CA GLU A 309 -11.39 2.90 25.15
C GLU A 309 -10.46 1.72 25.42
N GLN A 310 -10.01 1.05 24.36
CA GLN A 310 -9.23 -0.18 24.47
C GLN A 310 -7.78 0.08 24.88
N LEU A 311 -7.14 1.09 24.27
CA LEU A 311 -5.72 1.37 24.47
C LEU A 311 -5.45 2.33 25.65
N ARG A 312 -6.50 2.97 26.18
CA ARG A 312 -6.43 3.93 27.30
C ARG A 312 -5.43 5.06 27.05
N ALA A 313 -5.29 5.44 25.79
CA ALA A 313 -4.39 6.48 25.31
C ALA A 313 -5.15 7.49 24.44
N PRO A 314 -4.70 8.76 24.37
CA PRO A 314 -5.27 9.74 23.47
C PRO A 314 -5.10 9.29 22.01
N VAL A 315 -6.15 9.47 21.22
CA VAL A 315 -6.12 9.22 19.77
C VAL A 315 -5.85 10.55 19.06
N VAL A 316 -4.81 10.57 18.24
CA VAL A 316 -4.40 11.70 17.42
C VAL A 316 -4.71 11.38 15.97
N THR A 317 -5.62 12.15 15.38
CA THR A 317 -6.03 12.02 13.98
C THR A 317 -5.81 13.35 13.30
N SER A 318 -5.18 13.34 12.12
CA SER A 318 -5.11 14.53 11.28
C SER A 318 -6.51 14.95 10.83
N PRO A 319 -6.81 16.25 10.64
CA PRO A 319 -8.11 16.71 10.12
C PRO A 319 -8.48 16.10 8.76
N GLN A 320 -7.47 15.77 7.95
CA GLN A 320 -7.63 15.10 6.66
C GLN A 320 -6.76 13.84 6.66
N PRO A 321 -7.21 12.76 7.33
CA PRO A 321 -6.37 11.58 7.58
C PRO A 321 -5.95 10.88 6.27
N GLN A 322 -6.76 10.98 5.21
CA GLN A 322 -6.46 10.46 3.88
C GLN A 322 -5.31 11.17 3.15
N LEU A 323 -4.91 12.37 3.59
CA LEU A 323 -3.85 13.16 2.95
C LEU A 323 -2.52 13.10 3.72
N THR A 324 -2.54 12.52 4.91
CA THR A 324 -1.46 12.65 5.90
C THR A 324 -0.15 12.03 5.40
N ALA A 325 -0.22 10.88 4.72
CA ALA A 325 0.97 10.25 4.15
C ALA A 325 1.60 11.07 3.03
N ALA A 326 0.81 11.66 2.12
CA ALA A 326 1.35 12.50 1.04
C ALA A 326 1.93 13.81 1.59
N ALA A 327 1.25 14.47 2.53
CA ALA A 327 1.76 15.66 3.20
C ALA A 327 3.07 15.35 3.94
N GLY A 328 3.13 14.22 4.63
CA GLY A 328 4.32 13.75 5.32
C GLY A 328 5.48 13.41 4.38
N ALA A 329 5.18 12.83 3.21
CA ALA A 329 6.19 12.56 2.20
C ALA A 329 6.83 13.85 1.69
N ALA A 330 6.04 14.93 1.51
CA ALA A 330 6.58 16.24 1.15
C ALA A 330 7.51 16.79 2.25
N LEU A 331 7.11 16.69 3.53
CA LEU A 331 7.96 17.13 4.66
C LEU A 331 9.26 16.33 4.76
N VAL A 332 9.21 15.01 4.53
CA VAL A 332 10.42 14.17 4.51
C VAL A 332 11.35 14.58 3.37
N ALA A 333 10.78 14.89 2.20
CA ALA A 333 11.53 15.35 1.05
C ALA A 333 12.31 16.64 1.33
N ASP A 334 11.70 17.61 2.03
CA ASP A 334 12.36 18.85 2.43
C ASP A 334 13.51 18.59 3.42
N VAL A 335 13.31 17.74 4.42
CA VAL A 335 14.37 17.40 5.40
C VAL A 335 15.56 16.71 4.72
N VAL A 336 15.31 15.82 3.75
CA VAL A 336 16.37 15.15 3.00
C VAL A 336 17.12 16.15 2.09
N ALA A 337 16.42 17.10 1.47
CA ALA A 337 17.05 18.17 0.71
C ALA A 337 17.94 19.06 1.58
N ASP A 338 17.45 19.46 2.76
CA ASP A 338 18.18 20.30 3.70
C ASP A 338 19.43 19.60 4.26
N ALA A 339 19.33 18.29 4.57
CA ALA A 339 20.46 17.50 5.02
C ALA A 339 21.50 17.23 3.90
N GLY A 340 21.08 17.27 2.64
CA GLY A 340 21.94 17.16 1.46
C GLY A 340 22.63 18.46 1.05
N ALA A 341 22.21 19.61 1.61
CA ALA A 341 22.96 20.85 1.49
C ALA A 341 24.27 20.73 2.29
N PRO A 342 25.42 21.25 1.81
CA PRO A 342 26.70 21.17 2.51
C PRO A 342 26.70 22.08 3.75
N THR A 343 25.94 21.70 4.76
CA THR A 343 25.99 22.23 6.12
C THR A 343 26.30 21.03 7.01
N GLY A 344 27.47 21.03 7.64
CA GLY A 344 28.05 19.88 8.34
C GLY A 344 27.36 19.47 9.64
N MET A 345 26.03 19.42 9.67
CA MET A 345 25.20 19.07 10.83
C MET A 345 24.07 18.15 10.35
N ALA A 346 24.31 16.84 10.29
CA ALA A 346 23.29 15.87 9.92
C ALA A 346 22.25 15.70 11.05
N PRO A 347 20.94 15.87 10.80
CA PRO A 347 19.90 15.38 11.70
C PRO A 347 19.73 13.87 11.50
N GLY A 348 19.77 13.12 12.59
CA GLY A 348 19.54 11.67 12.59
C GLY A 348 18.08 11.32 12.30
N ILE A 349 17.77 11.11 11.03
CA ILE A 349 16.68 10.21 10.60
C ILE A 349 17.34 9.11 9.79
N VAL A 350 17.59 7.98 10.45
CA VAL A 350 18.13 6.79 9.81
C VAL A 350 17.06 6.16 8.94
N ALA A 351 17.17 6.34 7.62
CA ALA A 351 16.58 5.43 6.67
C ALA A 351 17.23 4.05 6.91
N ALA A 352 16.44 3.09 7.39
CA ALA A 352 16.89 1.72 7.62
C ALA A 352 17.10 1.01 6.27
N ASP A 353 18.29 1.17 5.69
CA ASP A 353 18.82 0.18 4.76
C ASP A 353 19.58 -0.86 5.59
N ALA A 354 19.03 -2.07 5.70
CA ALA A 354 19.63 -3.17 6.43
C ALA A 354 20.88 -3.69 5.69
N PRO A 355 22.07 -3.75 6.32
CA PRO A 355 23.20 -4.46 5.75
C PRO A 355 23.22 -5.90 6.26
N THR A 356 22.97 -6.87 5.38
CA THR A 356 23.31 -8.27 5.64
C THR A 356 24.82 -8.42 5.52
N GLY A 357 25.54 -8.11 6.61
CA GLY A 357 26.97 -8.41 6.75
C GLY A 357 27.19 -9.89 7.04
N MET A 358 27.82 -10.60 6.10
CA MET A 358 28.54 -11.84 6.41
C MET A 358 29.76 -11.49 7.26
N ALA A 359 29.82 -12.01 8.49
CA ALA A 359 31.00 -11.93 9.34
C ALA A 359 31.90 -13.15 9.10
N PRO A 360 33.23 -12.98 9.04
CA PRO A 360 34.17 -14.01 9.46
C PRO A 360 34.62 -13.73 10.91
N GLY A 361 34.58 -14.77 11.73
CA GLY A 361 34.96 -14.73 13.14
C GLY A 361 36.47 -14.50 13.35
N ILE A 362 36.78 -13.78 14.42
CA ILE A 362 38.13 -13.69 14.99
C ILE A 362 38.04 -14.20 16.43
N ASN A 363 38.89 -15.19 16.74
CA ASN A 363 39.01 -15.83 18.05
C ASN A 363 39.65 -14.88 19.10
N PRO A 364 39.31 -15.03 20.40
CA PRO A 364 39.79 -14.19 21.47
C PRO A 364 41.10 -14.72 22.05
N ALA A 365 42.23 -14.20 21.59
CA ALA A 365 43.51 -14.27 22.30
C ALA A 365 44.44 -13.23 21.68
N ASP A 366 44.46 -12.03 22.27
CA ASP A 366 45.62 -11.13 22.38
C ASP A 366 45.14 -9.74 22.82
N ALA A 367 45.15 -9.53 24.13
CA ALA A 367 45.11 -8.19 24.71
C ALA A 367 46.54 -7.69 24.89
N PRO A 368 46.77 -6.38 24.70
CA PRO A 368 47.37 -5.62 25.78
C PRO A 368 46.61 -4.32 26.10
N THR A 369 46.44 -4.16 27.41
CA THR A 369 46.16 -2.97 28.22
C THR A 369 46.67 -1.63 27.67
N GLY A 370 45.83 -0.59 27.76
CA GLY A 370 46.30 0.80 27.81
C GLY A 370 45.24 1.89 27.56
N MET A 371 44.82 2.55 28.65
CA MET A 371 44.27 3.92 28.76
C MET A 371 42.75 4.15 28.68
N ALA A 372 42.35 5.13 29.49
CA ALA A 372 41.10 5.33 30.20
C ALA A 372 40.04 6.17 29.44
N PRO A 373 38.79 6.28 29.96
CA PRO A 373 37.66 6.84 29.23
C PRO A 373 37.51 8.35 29.44
N SER A 374 37.19 9.10 28.38
CA SER A 374 36.78 10.50 28.49
C SER A 374 35.26 10.63 28.42
N ALA A 375 34.67 10.92 29.58
CA ALA A 375 33.37 11.54 29.74
C ALA A 375 33.35 12.95 29.13
N TRP A 376 32.21 13.36 28.60
CA TRP A 376 31.82 14.76 28.52
C TRP A 376 30.31 14.88 28.27
N ALA A 377 29.64 15.35 29.33
CA ALA A 377 28.39 16.09 29.26
C ALA A 377 28.70 17.54 29.68
N VAL A 378 27.83 18.45 29.24
CA VAL A 378 27.61 19.83 29.72
C VAL A 378 28.40 20.97 29.04
N GLY A 379 27.63 21.92 28.48
CA GLY A 379 28.02 23.31 28.17
C GLY A 379 27.78 23.66 26.68
N ALA A 380 27.08 24.72 26.28
CA ALA A 380 26.70 25.92 26.99
C ALA A 380 25.55 26.66 26.28
N ALA A 381 24.73 27.32 27.10
CA ALA A 381 23.97 28.51 26.72
C ALA A 381 24.91 29.73 26.64
N GLY A 382 24.61 30.68 25.75
CA GLY A 382 25.10 32.06 25.86
C GLY A 382 25.69 32.67 24.58
N ALA A 383 25.11 33.83 24.21
CA ALA A 383 25.50 34.82 23.19
C ALA A 383 24.98 34.54 21.75
N ALA A 384 24.27 35.44 21.06
CA ALA A 384 24.18 36.89 21.23
C ALA A 384 22.79 37.45 20.81
N ALA A 385 22.35 38.47 21.54
CA ALA A 385 21.28 39.39 21.17
C ALA A 385 21.84 40.82 21.14
N ALA A 386 21.56 41.55 20.05
CA ALA A 386 21.58 43.01 19.79
C ALA A 386 21.90 43.16 18.29
N GLU A 387 21.08 43.75 17.41
CA GLU A 387 20.47 45.08 17.45
C GLU A 387 19.04 45.08 16.85
N SER A 388 18.05 45.60 17.60
CA SER A 388 17.19 46.78 17.36
C SER A 388 16.17 46.66 16.20
N ALA A 389 14.86 46.39 16.41
CA ALA A 389 13.77 47.09 17.11
C ALA A 389 13.15 48.29 16.36
N ALA A 390 11.88 48.11 15.95
CA ALA A 390 10.76 49.04 15.65
C ALA A 390 10.01 48.50 14.41
N ASP A 391 8.71 48.22 14.34
CA ASP A 391 7.55 48.80 15.01
C ASP A 391 6.35 47.83 15.08
N GLY A 392 5.57 47.95 16.15
CA GLY A 392 4.10 48.07 16.17
C GLY A 392 3.16 47.19 15.33
N ALA A 393 2.60 46.18 16.01
CA ALA A 393 1.16 45.90 16.17
C ALA A 393 0.27 45.27 15.06
N ALA A 394 -0.55 44.34 15.57
CA ALA A 394 -1.96 44.01 15.29
C ALA A 394 -2.33 43.05 14.13
N SER A 395 -2.94 41.94 14.57
CA SER A 395 -3.96 41.10 13.94
C SER A 395 -4.58 41.55 12.61
N ALA A 396 -4.68 40.61 11.64
CA ALA A 396 -5.85 40.52 10.77
C ALA A 396 -5.95 39.14 10.07
N THR A 397 -7.00 38.41 10.43
CA THR A 397 -7.81 37.61 9.49
C THR A 397 -8.31 38.47 8.33
N PHE A 398 -8.39 37.96 7.09
CA PHE A 398 -9.49 38.16 6.11
C PHE A 398 -9.11 37.50 4.76
N ARG A 399 -9.93 36.60 4.17
CA ARG A 399 -11.10 36.86 3.31
C ARG A 399 -10.82 37.74 2.08
N SER A 400 -10.73 37.06 0.93
CA SER A 400 -11.47 37.29 -0.33
C SER A 400 -12.04 38.68 -0.62
N LEU A 401 -11.66 39.26 -1.77
CA LEU A 401 -12.38 40.12 -2.75
C LEU A 401 -11.31 40.47 -3.82
N ALA A 402 -11.36 40.16 -5.12
CA ALA A 402 -12.34 40.42 -6.18
C ALA A 402 -12.49 41.91 -6.56
N TRP A 403 -12.31 42.20 -7.86
CA TRP A 403 -12.54 43.45 -8.64
C TRP A 403 -11.42 44.51 -8.56
N SER A 404 -10.59 44.65 -9.62
CA SER A 404 -10.78 45.49 -10.82
C SER A 404 -10.76 47.00 -10.53
N GLN A 405 -9.72 47.68 -10.99
CA GLN A 405 -9.76 49.07 -11.47
C GLN A 405 -8.49 49.30 -12.30
N ASP A 406 -8.70 49.56 -13.59
CA ASP A 406 -7.76 50.22 -14.48
C ASP A 406 -7.66 51.70 -14.12
N ASP A 407 -6.48 52.31 -14.25
CA ASP A 407 -6.30 53.51 -15.10
C ASP A 407 -4.84 54.02 -15.02
N ASP A 408 -4.45 54.66 -16.12
CA ASP A 408 -3.22 55.44 -16.39
C ASP A 408 -1.98 54.71 -16.93
N ALA A 409 -2.04 54.36 -18.22
CA ALA A 409 -0.89 54.27 -19.12
C ALA A 409 -1.03 55.27 -20.28
N PRO A 410 0.01 56.03 -20.65
CA PRO A 410 -0.07 57.02 -21.71
C PRO A 410 0.00 56.39 -23.11
N THR A 411 -0.72 57.06 -24.01
CA THR A 411 -0.89 56.83 -25.45
C THR A 411 0.40 56.54 -26.22
N ASP A 412 0.43 55.40 -26.93
CA ASP A 412 1.16 55.24 -28.19
C ASP A 412 0.36 54.38 -29.18
N GLU A 413 0.35 54.86 -30.42
CA GLU A 413 -0.50 54.51 -31.56
C GLU A 413 -0.08 53.18 -32.26
N PRO A 414 -1.01 52.36 -32.78
CA PRO A 414 -0.67 51.05 -33.35
C PRO A 414 -0.17 51.15 -34.80
N VAL A 415 1.04 50.64 -35.06
CA VAL A 415 1.63 50.49 -36.41
C VAL A 415 1.07 49.28 -37.18
N PRO A 416 0.78 49.40 -38.49
CA PRO A 416 0.28 48.29 -39.30
C PRO A 416 1.38 47.35 -39.80
N TYR A 417 1.03 46.06 -39.84
CA TYR A 417 1.82 44.89 -40.26
C TYR A 417 2.24 44.96 -41.74
N ALA A 418 3.54 44.81 -42.02
CA ALA A 418 4.11 44.73 -43.36
C ALA A 418 4.78 43.36 -43.58
N GLY A 419 4.12 42.48 -44.33
CA GLY A 419 4.66 41.22 -44.87
C GLY A 419 4.56 41.22 -46.40
N PRO A 420 5.44 40.50 -47.13
CA PRO A 420 5.56 40.63 -48.58
C PRO A 420 4.41 39.96 -49.37
N ASP A 421 3.95 40.68 -50.40
CA ASP A 421 2.84 40.36 -51.30
C ASP A 421 3.16 39.28 -52.35
N TYR A 422 2.21 38.38 -52.57
CA TYR A 422 2.21 37.41 -53.67
C TYR A 422 1.84 38.09 -55.00
N ASN A 423 2.78 38.16 -55.94
CA ASN A 423 2.55 38.72 -57.27
C ASN A 423 2.08 37.64 -58.25
N TYR A 424 0.80 37.70 -58.65
CA TYR A 424 0.24 36.98 -59.79
C TYR A 424 0.45 37.83 -61.05
N ASN A 425 1.21 37.33 -62.02
CA ASN A 425 1.32 37.97 -63.33
C ASN A 425 0.72 37.07 -64.41
N TYR A 426 -0.37 37.54 -65.02
CA TYR A 426 -1.00 37.01 -66.22
C TYR A 426 -0.85 38.08 -67.30
N GLU A 427 0.00 37.84 -68.31
CA GLU A 427 -0.25 38.17 -69.73
C GLU A 427 1.00 37.92 -70.59
N SER A 428 0.98 36.86 -71.40
CA SER A 428 1.37 36.97 -72.81
C SER A 428 0.79 35.78 -73.59
N GLY A 429 0.03 36.06 -74.64
CA GLY A 429 -0.16 35.17 -75.78
C GLY A 429 -1.39 34.26 -75.75
N GLY A 430 -2.53 34.76 -76.24
CA GLY A 430 -3.68 33.93 -76.59
C GLY A 430 -3.46 33.11 -77.86
N THR A 431 -4.19 31.99 -77.98
CA THR A 431 -4.91 31.54 -79.18
C THR A 431 -5.63 30.20 -78.95
N GLY A 432 -6.96 30.21 -79.14
CA GLY A 432 -7.68 29.22 -79.97
C GLY A 432 -7.97 27.80 -79.44
N PRO A 433 -9.23 27.32 -79.52
CA PRO A 433 -9.65 26.02 -79.01
C PRO A 433 -9.45 24.92 -80.06
N THR A 434 -8.58 23.94 -79.78
CA THR A 434 -8.63 22.52 -80.20
C THR A 434 -7.23 21.94 -80.07
N SER A 435 -6.98 21.11 -79.06
CA SER A 435 -6.02 20.00 -79.17
C SER A 435 -6.09 19.13 -77.93
N ALA A 436 -6.03 17.82 -78.19
CA ALA A 436 -6.18 16.74 -77.25
C ALA A 436 -5.10 16.78 -76.15
N ARG A 437 -5.53 16.44 -74.92
CA ARG A 437 -4.65 16.20 -73.77
C ARG A 437 -3.67 15.06 -74.12
N PRO A 438 -2.35 15.24 -73.98
CA PRO A 438 -1.39 14.18 -74.21
C PRO A 438 -1.55 13.10 -73.12
N GLN A 439 -1.38 11.84 -73.53
CA GLN A 439 -1.46 10.67 -72.66
C GLN A 439 -0.31 10.70 -71.65
N MET A 440 -0.63 10.70 -70.36
CA MET A 440 0.36 10.36 -69.32
C MET A 440 0.66 8.87 -69.45
N ALA A 441 1.82 8.56 -70.01
CA ALA A 441 2.42 7.24 -69.94
C ALA A 441 3.02 7.07 -68.55
N PHE A 442 2.52 6.10 -67.77
CA PHE A 442 3.17 5.65 -66.56
C PHE A 442 4.42 4.86 -66.95
N ALA A 443 5.59 5.50 -66.87
CA ALA A 443 6.85 4.78 -66.85
C ALA A 443 6.97 4.09 -65.49
N HIS A 444 7.21 2.77 -65.49
CA HIS A 444 7.70 2.05 -64.32
C HIS A 444 9.05 2.64 -63.93
N GLU A 445 9.13 3.25 -62.75
CA GLU A 445 10.41 3.48 -62.11
C GLU A 445 10.95 2.11 -61.67
N GLU A 446 11.93 1.60 -62.41
CA GLU A 446 12.83 0.55 -61.95
C GLU A 446 13.59 1.10 -60.74
N GLU A 447 13.21 0.66 -59.55
CA GLU A 447 13.99 0.88 -58.33
C GLU A 447 15.38 0.26 -58.50
N ALA A 448 16.37 1.12 -58.71
CA ALA A 448 17.76 0.75 -58.60
C ALA A 448 18.06 0.43 -57.12
N PHE A 449 18.20 -0.85 -56.79
CA PHE A 449 18.72 -1.30 -55.50
C PHE A 449 20.13 -0.73 -55.31
N GLU A 450 20.30 0.19 -54.37
CA GLU A 450 21.61 0.51 -53.80
C GLU A 450 22.19 -0.76 -53.17
N ALA A 451 23.44 -1.07 -53.52
CA ALA A 451 24.16 -2.23 -53.00
C ALA A 451 24.31 -2.13 -51.47
N GLU A 452 24.01 -3.23 -50.75
CA GLU A 452 24.20 -3.31 -49.30
C GLU A 452 25.62 -2.86 -48.89
N PRO A 453 25.76 -2.07 -47.80
CA PRO A 453 27.07 -1.71 -47.29
C PRO A 453 27.79 -2.98 -46.81
N GLY A 454 29.01 -3.19 -47.34
CA GLY A 454 29.84 -4.34 -47.02
C GLY A 454 30.09 -4.51 -45.50
N PRO A 455 30.29 -5.75 -45.03
CA PRO A 455 30.35 -6.05 -43.61
C PRO A 455 31.48 -5.30 -42.91
N LEU A 456 31.13 -4.59 -41.82
CA LEU A 456 32.09 -3.89 -40.96
C LEU A 456 33.17 -4.86 -40.44
N PRO A 457 34.45 -4.44 -40.44
CA PRO A 457 35.54 -5.29 -39.98
C PRO A 457 35.35 -5.69 -38.52
N TRP A 458 35.66 -6.96 -38.21
CA TRP A 458 35.30 -7.64 -36.97
C TRP A 458 35.74 -6.92 -35.68
N TYR A 459 36.82 -6.14 -35.73
CA TYR A 459 37.35 -5.38 -34.59
C TYR A 459 36.51 -4.14 -34.22
N LYS A 460 35.53 -3.73 -35.04
CA LYS A 460 34.60 -2.63 -34.74
C LYS A 460 33.25 -3.09 -34.19
N ARG A 461 33.08 -4.39 -33.91
CA ARG A 461 31.86 -4.94 -33.33
C ARG A 461 32.02 -5.10 -31.81
N PRO A 462 31.34 -4.28 -30.98
CA PRO A 462 31.52 -4.31 -29.52
C PRO A 462 31.19 -5.69 -28.93
N VAL A 463 30.20 -6.39 -29.50
CA VAL A 463 29.79 -7.73 -29.06
C VAL A 463 30.91 -8.77 -29.18
N ILE A 464 31.75 -8.68 -30.22
CA ILE A 464 32.86 -9.64 -30.43
C ILE A 464 33.98 -9.37 -29.42
N LEU A 465 34.24 -8.11 -29.09
CA LEU A 465 35.24 -7.74 -28.08
C LEU A 465 34.80 -8.16 -26.68
N PHE A 466 33.52 -7.98 -26.32
CA PHE A 466 32.97 -8.47 -25.05
C PHE A 466 32.98 -10.00 -24.96
N ALA A 467 32.69 -10.71 -26.05
CA ALA A 467 32.76 -12.17 -26.08
C ALA A 467 34.21 -12.69 -25.92
N ALA A 468 35.18 -12.04 -26.58
CA ALA A 468 36.60 -12.39 -26.43
C ALA A 468 37.12 -12.11 -25.01
N ALA A 469 36.70 -11.00 -24.40
CA ALA A 469 37.02 -10.69 -23.00
C ALA A 469 36.40 -11.70 -22.03
N ALA A 470 35.13 -12.09 -22.23
CA ALA A 470 34.48 -13.11 -21.42
C ALA A 470 35.16 -14.49 -21.54
N ALA A 471 35.60 -14.87 -22.74
CA ALA A 471 36.36 -16.10 -22.97
C ALA A 471 37.74 -16.07 -22.28
N ALA A 472 38.42 -14.93 -22.29
CA ALA A 472 39.69 -14.76 -21.58
C ALA A 472 39.52 -14.87 -20.05
N VAL A 473 38.43 -14.31 -19.50
CA VAL A 473 38.09 -14.43 -18.07
C VAL A 473 37.77 -15.89 -17.70
N LEU A 474 37.03 -16.61 -18.54
CA LEU A 474 36.73 -18.03 -18.31
C LEU A 474 37.99 -18.91 -18.38
N LEU A 475 38.92 -18.62 -19.28
CA LEU A 475 40.20 -19.32 -19.34
C LEU A 475 41.10 -19.00 -18.14
N ALA A 476 41.09 -17.76 -17.65
CA ALA A 476 41.81 -17.37 -16.44
C ALA A 476 41.21 -18.04 -15.18
N ALA A 477 39.88 -18.07 -15.06
CA ALA A 477 39.19 -18.74 -13.96
C ALA A 477 39.36 -20.27 -14.00
N GLY A 478 39.32 -20.87 -15.19
CA GLY A 478 39.58 -22.30 -15.38
C GLY A 478 41.04 -22.67 -15.07
N GLY A 479 42.00 -21.83 -15.47
CA GLY A 479 43.41 -21.99 -15.11
C GLY A 479 43.64 -21.89 -13.60
N LEU A 480 43.00 -20.93 -12.94
CA LEU A 480 43.06 -20.76 -11.48
C LEU A 480 42.45 -21.96 -10.73
N ALA A 481 41.32 -22.49 -11.22
CA ALA A 481 40.69 -23.67 -10.65
C ALA A 481 41.57 -24.92 -10.75
N VAL A 482 42.29 -25.12 -11.86
CA VAL A 482 43.22 -26.24 -12.03
C VAL A 482 44.46 -26.08 -11.12
N THR A 483 44.92 -24.86 -10.87
CA THR A 483 46.03 -24.62 -9.93
C THR A 483 45.61 -24.78 -8.47
N LEU A 484 44.34 -24.53 -8.12
CA LEU A 484 43.82 -24.70 -6.77
C LEU A 484 43.44 -26.14 -6.43
N THR A 485 43.22 -27.00 -7.43
CA THR A 485 42.90 -28.43 -7.21
C THR A 485 44.11 -29.35 -7.28
N SER A 486 45.29 -28.83 -7.65
CA SER A 486 46.54 -29.60 -7.74
C SER A 486 47.50 -29.41 -6.56
N SER A 487 47.13 -28.66 -5.52
CA SER A 487 47.85 -28.65 -4.24
C SER A 487 47.18 -29.58 -3.22
N SER A 488 47.76 -30.76 -3.02
CA SER A 488 47.43 -31.67 -1.92
C SER A 488 47.72 -31.01 -0.56
N GLY A 489 46.71 -30.94 0.31
CA GLY A 489 46.85 -30.47 1.70
C GLY A 489 45.59 -30.75 2.53
N ASP A 490 45.78 -31.58 3.55
CA ASP A 490 44.92 -32.04 4.67
C ASP A 490 43.41 -31.74 4.72
N SER A 491 42.65 -32.83 4.79
CA SER A 491 41.20 -32.90 4.97
C SER A 491 40.75 -32.60 6.41
N THR A 492 39.72 -31.77 6.55
CA THR A 492 38.81 -31.78 7.71
C THR A 492 37.45 -32.34 7.27
N PRO A 493 36.71 -33.08 8.11
CA PRO A 493 35.50 -33.75 7.66
C PRO A 493 34.33 -32.75 7.53
N VAL A 494 33.69 -32.75 6.37
CA VAL A 494 32.42 -32.05 6.12
C VAL A 494 31.27 -33.05 6.24
N THR A 495 30.27 -32.75 7.05
CA THR A 495 29.00 -33.50 7.11
C THR A 495 28.06 -32.97 6.03
N GLU A 496 27.82 -33.73 4.97
CA GLU A 496 26.79 -33.41 3.98
C GLU A 496 25.48 -34.11 4.34
N THR A 497 24.39 -33.33 4.45
CA THR A 497 23.02 -33.86 4.59
C THR A 497 22.33 -33.77 3.23
N SER A 498 22.12 -34.91 2.57
CA SER A 498 21.33 -34.99 1.33
C SER A 498 19.94 -35.55 1.62
N THR A 499 18.91 -34.83 1.18
CA THR A 499 17.50 -35.27 1.26
C THR A 499 17.05 -35.73 -0.13
N THR A 500 16.72 -37.00 -0.30
CA THR A 500 16.13 -37.54 -1.53
C THR A 500 14.66 -37.89 -1.30
N VAL A 501 13.78 -37.34 -2.14
CA VAL A 501 12.34 -37.64 -2.15
C VAL A 501 12.06 -38.63 -3.29
N SER A 502 11.56 -39.81 -2.95
CA SER A 502 11.15 -40.83 -3.93
C SER A 502 9.64 -41.04 -3.85
N MET A 503 8.94 -40.91 -4.98
CA MET A 503 7.49 -41.16 -5.08
C MET A 503 7.25 -42.54 -5.70
N LEU A 504 6.55 -43.42 -4.96
CA LEU A 504 6.10 -44.72 -5.47
C LEU A 504 4.81 -44.55 -6.31
N PRO A 505 4.60 -45.36 -7.36
CA PRO A 505 3.39 -45.31 -8.16
C PRO A 505 2.15 -45.81 -7.37
N PRO A 506 0.93 -45.31 -7.67
CA PRO A 506 -0.28 -45.71 -6.96
C PRO A 506 -0.64 -47.17 -7.22
N VAL A 507 -1.13 -47.86 -6.19
CA VAL A 507 -1.56 -49.25 -6.25
C VAL A 507 -3.09 -49.30 -6.27
N THR A 508 -3.65 -49.95 -7.28
CA THR A 508 -5.10 -50.17 -7.43
C THR A 508 -5.43 -51.58 -7.01
N THR A 509 -6.37 -51.75 -6.08
CA THR A 509 -6.88 -53.08 -5.68
C THR A 509 -8.38 -53.16 -5.92
N VAL A 510 -8.81 -54.27 -6.54
CA VAL A 510 -10.23 -54.57 -6.79
C VAL A 510 -10.64 -55.67 -5.84
N THR A 511 -11.66 -55.42 -5.02
CA THR A 511 -12.20 -56.42 -4.09
C THR A 511 -13.64 -56.72 -4.46
N VAL A 512 -13.98 -58.00 -4.59
CA VAL A 512 -15.33 -58.46 -4.92
C VAL A 512 -15.99 -58.94 -3.63
N GLY A 513 -17.08 -58.27 -3.24
CA GLY A 513 -17.90 -58.67 -2.10
C GLY A 513 -18.83 -59.84 -2.45
N PRO A 514 -19.46 -60.49 -1.45
CA PRO A 514 -20.33 -61.65 -1.64
C PRO A 514 -21.59 -61.37 -2.50
N ASP A 515 -21.85 -60.11 -2.84
CA ASP A 515 -22.99 -59.64 -3.63
C ASP A 515 -22.67 -59.59 -5.14
N GLY A 516 -21.46 -60.01 -5.55
CA GLY A 516 -21.04 -60.12 -6.95
C GLY A 516 -20.67 -58.80 -7.63
N GLN A 517 -20.73 -57.66 -6.95
CA GLN A 517 -20.31 -56.35 -7.47
C GLN A 517 -18.87 -56.04 -7.04
N GLY A 518 -17.98 -55.79 -8.01
CA GLY A 518 -16.57 -55.45 -7.77
C GLY A 518 -16.41 -53.96 -7.46
N THR A 519 -15.80 -53.64 -6.31
CA THR A 519 -15.48 -52.26 -5.95
C THR A 519 -13.97 -52.02 -6.14
N THR A 520 -13.62 -51.03 -6.95
CA THR A 520 -12.22 -50.63 -7.21
C THR A 520 -11.84 -49.50 -6.27
N THR A 521 -10.83 -49.72 -5.42
CA THR A 521 -10.28 -48.67 -4.55
C THR A 521 -8.86 -48.32 -5.02
N VAL A 522 -8.63 -47.04 -5.31
CA VAL A 522 -7.31 -46.50 -5.67
C VAL A 522 -6.75 -45.82 -4.43
N ILE A 523 -5.62 -46.30 -3.92
CA ILE A 523 -4.94 -45.70 -2.76
C ILE A 523 -3.78 -44.85 -3.29
N THR A 524 -3.82 -43.54 -3.07
CA THR A 524 -2.69 -42.64 -3.33
C THR A 524 -1.66 -42.74 -2.20
N PRO A 525 -0.36 -42.96 -2.48
CA PRO A 525 0.64 -43.08 -1.43
C PRO A 525 0.93 -41.72 -0.77
N THR A 526 1.08 -41.73 0.56
CA THR A 526 1.59 -40.60 1.35
C THR A 526 3.11 -40.50 1.18
N THR A 527 3.63 -39.27 1.01
CA THR A 527 5.07 -39.00 0.88
C THR A 527 5.82 -39.41 2.15
N VAL A 528 6.76 -40.33 2.03
CA VAL A 528 7.69 -40.72 3.12
C VAL A 528 9.03 -40.06 2.85
N ILE A 529 9.53 -39.27 3.81
CA ILE A 529 10.88 -38.69 3.78
C ILE A 529 11.77 -39.56 4.66
N THR A 530 12.79 -40.18 4.07
CA THR A 530 13.80 -40.98 4.80
C THR A 530 15.12 -40.21 4.81
N GLN A 531 15.66 -39.94 5.99
CA GLN A 531 17.02 -39.40 6.17
C GLN A 531 17.98 -40.54 6.48
N THR A 532 19.05 -40.66 5.70
CA THR A 532 20.13 -41.64 5.92
C THR A 532 21.40 -40.92 6.30
N HIS A 533 21.97 -41.27 7.46
CA HIS A 533 23.30 -40.81 7.87
C HIS A 533 24.32 -41.90 7.55
N THR A 534 25.32 -41.59 6.72
CA THR A 534 26.45 -42.49 6.44
C THR A 534 27.69 -41.92 7.12
N SER A 535 28.24 -42.64 8.11
CA SER A 535 29.56 -42.37 8.68
C SER A 535 30.59 -43.27 8.00
N THR A 536 31.63 -42.69 7.41
CA THR A 536 32.76 -43.43 6.82
C THR A 536 33.93 -43.39 7.80
N ASP A 537 34.18 -44.50 8.51
CA ASP A 537 35.43 -44.71 9.25
C ASP A 537 36.47 -45.36 8.33
N THR A 538 37.66 -44.77 8.30
CA THR A 538 38.84 -45.30 7.59
C THR A 538 39.70 -46.12 8.57
N PRO A 539 40.17 -47.33 8.24
CA PRO A 539 40.92 -48.16 9.18
C PRO A 539 42.42 -47.82 9.18
N THR A 540 43.03 -47.77 10.36
CA THR A 540 44.49 -47.83 10.55
C THR A 540 44.89 -49.20 11.09
N SER A 541 45.95 -49.76 10.50
CA SER A 541 46.53 -51.08 10.73
C SER A 541 46.78 -51.47 12.19
N GLY A 542 46.46 -52.72 12.54
CA GLY A 542 46.88 -53.40 13.76
C GLY A 542 46.75 -54.91 13.61
N THR A 543 47.81 -55.62 13.98
CA THR A 543 48.18 -57.00 13.63
C THR A 543 47.44 -58.09 14.42
N THR A 544 47.41 -59.33 13.86
CA THR A 544 47.44 -60.65 14.55
C THR A 544 46.13 -61.47 14.64
N THR A 545 46.10 -62.53 13.81
CA THR A 545 45.79 -63.96 14.10
C THR A 545 44.37 -64.49 14.38
N THR A 546 44.06 -65.51 13.57
CA THR A 546 43.14 -66.68 13.72
C THR A 546 41.64 -66.59 13.39
N GLU A 547 41.24 -67.66 12.70
CA GLU A 547 39.97 -68.04 12.06
C GLU A 547 38.98 -68.70 13.08
N PRO A 548 37.83 -69.27 12.67
CA PRO A 548 36.49 -68.69 12.66
C PRO A 548 35.53 -69.31 13.70
N THR A 549 34.40 -68.66 14.02
CA THR A 549 33.21 -69.38 14.56
C THR A 549 31.91 -68.65 14.22
N THR A 550 30.99 -69.37 13.59
CA THR A 550 29.58 -69.06 13.34
C THR A 550 28.78 -69.01 14.64
N THR A 551 27.90 -68.01 14.84
CA THR A 551 26.76 -68.13 15.75
C THR A 551 25.58 -67.26 15.29
N THR A 552 24.48 -67.95 15.03
CA THR A 552 23.12 -67.44 14.83
C THR A 552 22.55 -66.88 16.14
N THR A 553 21.88 -65.73 16.12
CA THR A 553 20.90 -65.36 17.15
C THR A 553 19.75 -64.53 16.56
N SER A 554 18.53 -64.98 16.87
CA SER A 554 17.23 -64.40 16.52
C SER A 554 16.96 -63.09 17.28
N PRO A 555 16.15 -62.16 16.76
CA PRO A 555 15.62 -61.06 17.56
C PRO A 555 14.27 -61.43 18.20
N THR A 556 14.20 -61.17 19.51
CA THR A 556 13.02 -61.25 20.38
C THR A 556 12.10 -60.06 20.14
N THR A 557 10.80 -60.35 19.97
CA THR A 557 9.70 -59.38 19.89
C THR A 557 9.36 -58.81 21.27
N THR A 558 9.29 -57.49 21.42
CA THR A 558 8.64 -56.84 22.59
C THR A 558 7.43 -56.05 22.10
N THR A 559 6.25 -56.49 22.52
CA THR A 559 4.94 -55.87 22.27
C THR A 559 4.64 -54.87 23.38
N THR A 560 4.30 -53.62 23.05
CA THR A 560 3.65 -52.69 23.99
C THR A 560 2.25 -52.36 23.49
N THR A 561 1.25 -52.70 24.30
CA THR A 561 -0.18 -52.48 24.07
C THR A 561 -0.61 -51.19 24.76
N THR A 562 -1.20 -50.25 24.02
CA THR A 562 -1.84 -49.06 24.60
C THR A 562 -3.35 -49.28 24.70
N THR A 563 -3.87 -49.26 25.93
CA THR A 563 -5.29 -49.39 26.27
C THR A 563 -5.98 -48.02 26.24
N THR A 564 -7.01 -47.87 25.41
CA THR A 564 -7.91 -46.71 25.42
C THR A 564 -9.05 -46.97 26.42
N THR A 565 -9.17 -46.11 27.43
CA THR A 565 -10.24 -46.15 28.43
C THR A 565 -11.39 -45.23 27.98
N THR A 566 -12.57 -45.80 27.77
CA THR A 566 -13.85 -45.08 27.60
C THR A 566 -14.61 -45.09 28.93
N THR A 567 -15.02 -43.92 29.41
CA THR A 567 -15.87 -43.77 30.61
C THR A 567 -17.31 -43.50 30.16
N PRO A 568 -18.33 -44.22 30.66
CA PRO A 568 -19.73 -43.91 30.39
C PRO A 568 -20.26 -42.93 31.44
N THR A 569 -21.01 -41.91 31.02
CA THR A 569 -21.82 -41.08 31.92
C THR A 569 -23.30 -41.41 31.69
N THR A 570 -23.97 -41.86 32.75
CA THR A 570 -25.42 -42.11 32.82
C THR A 570 -26.00 -41.17 33.87
N THR A 571 -26.98 -40.33 33.51
CA THR A 571 -27.89 -39.66 34.46
C THR A 571 -29.16 -39.28 33.68
N THR A 572 -30.22 -40.08 33.73
CA THR A 572 -31.39 -40.04 34.65
C THR A 572 -32.31 -38.84 34.42
N THR A 573 -33.42 -39.14 33.73
CA THR A 573 -34.66 -38.38 33.58
C THR A 573 -35.39 -38.22 34.92
N THR A 574 -35.77 -36.99 35.28
CA THR A 574 -36.89 -36.74 36.21
C THR A 574 -37.68 -35.51 35.77
N GLN A 575 -38.98 -35.69 35.61
CA GLN A 575 -40.01 -34.66 35.45
C GLN A 575 -40.49 -34.23 36.85
N PRO A 576 -40.84 -32.96 37.05
CA PRO A 576 -42.18 -32.71 37.59
C PRO A 576 -42.90 -31.47 37.01
N THR A 577 -44.17 -31.70 36.69
CA THR A 577 -45.38 -30.97 37.10
C THR A 577 -45.45 -29.44 36.99
N THR A 578 -46.40 -29.05 36.12
CA THR A 578 -47.19 -27.82 36.01
C THR A 578 -47.62 -27.19 37.34
N THR A 579 -47.44 -25.88 37.50
CA THR A 579 -48.36 -25.06 38.32
C THR A 579 -48.42 -23.62 37.79
N GLN A 580 -49.66 -23.19 37.56
CA GLN A 580 -50.10 -21.85 37.15
C GLN A 580 -49.87 -20.84 38.29
N PRO A 581 -49.72 -19.54 37.98
CA PRO A 581 -50.62 -18.59 38.63
C PRO A 581 -51.22 -17.54 37.69
N THR A 582 -52.43 -17.20 38.08
CA THR A 582 -53.42 -16.32 37.46
C THR A 582 -53.23 -14.88 37.97
N THR A 583 -53.29 -13.91 37.05
CA THR A 583 -53.83 -12.53 37.16
C THR A 583 -53.33 -11.58 38.26
N THR A 584 -52.76 -10.42 37.87
CA THR A 584 -53.40 -9.11 38.06
C THR A 584 -52.71 -7.98 37.29
N GLN A 585 -53.52 -7.21 36.58
CA GLN A 585 -53.22 -5.99 35.85
C GLN A 585 -53.43 -4.77 36.77
N PRO A 586 -52.60 -3.72 36.71
CA PRO A 586 -53.03 -2.41 37.17
C PRO A 586 -53.26 -1.48 35.98
N THR A 587 -54.55 -1.20 35.75
CA THR A 587 -55.05 -0.03 35.02
C THR A 587 -54.56 1.24 35.73
N THR A 588 -53.94 2.18 35.02
CA THR A 588 -53.82 3.56 35.51
C THR A 588 -54.38 4.52 34.47
N THR A 589 -55.39 5.24 34.92
CA THR A 589 -56.27 6.17 34.24
C THR A 589 -55.56 7.50 33.96
N GLN A 590 -55.77 8.03 32.75
CA GLN A 590 -55.61 9.44 32.41
C GLN A 590 -56.56 10.31 33.24
N PRO A 591 -56.18 11.58 33.50
CA PRO A 591 -57.13 12.67 33.54
C PRO A 591 -56.92 13.64 32.37
N THR A 592 -58.01 13.93 31.68
CA THR A 592 -58.17 14.99 30.68
C THR A 592 -58.49 16.30 31.40
N THR A 593 -57.82 17.41 31.08
CA THR A 593 -58.35 18.77 31.32
C THR A 593 -57.82 19.77 30.29
N THR A 594 -58.73 20.11 29.37
CA THR A 594 -59.08 21.36 28.69
C THR A 594 -58.20 22.64 28.85
N LYS A 595 -57.85 23.22 27.68
CA LYS A 595 -57.33 24.58 27.32
C LYS A 595 -58.37 25.70 27.69
N PRO A 596 -58.10 27.05 27.83
CA PRO A 596 -57.49 27.95 26.81
C PRO A 596 -56.82 29.29 27.30
N PRO A 597 -56.66 30.36 26.48
CA PRO A 597 -55.38 30.77 25.84
C PRO A 597 -54.92 32.21 26.18
N THR A 598 -53.65 32.60 25.95
CA THR A 598 -53.30 34.05 25.77
C THR A 598 -52.01 34.30 24.97
N THR A 599 -52.17 35.17 23.98
CA THR A 599 -51.22 35.94 23.17
C THR A 599 -50.19 36.75 23.99
N THR A 600 -49.01 37.06 23.44
CA THR A 600 -48.40 38.43 23.33
C THR A 600 -46.86 38.40 23.15
N GLN A 601 -46.42 38.94 22.00
CA GLN A 601 -45.18 39.64 21.59
C GLN A 601 -43.77 39.34 22.17
N PRO A 602 -42.71 39.52 21.34
CA PRO A 602 -41.30 39.45 21.73
C PRO A 602 -40.76 40.80 22.27
N PRO A 603 -39.66 40.81 23.05
CA PRO A 603 -39.01 42.05 23.44
C PRO A 603 -38.01 42.52 22.37
N VAL A 604 -38.15 43.80 22.02
CA VAL A 604 -37.12 44.64 21.39
C VAL A 604 -36.46 45.41 22.52
N THR A 605 -35.13 45.44 22.62
CA THR A 605 -34.45 46.56 23.30
C THR A 605 -33.09 46.86 22.65
N THR A 606 -32.97 48.14 22.34
CA THR A 606 -31.90 48.85 21.65
C THR A 606 -30.78 49.27 22.60
N THR A 607 -29.58 49.32 22.04
CA THR A 607 -28.37 50.11 22.33
C THR A 607 -28.50 51.29 23.30
N ALA A 608 -27.53 51.41 24.22
CA ALA A 608 -27.08 52.69 24.76
C ALA A 608 -25.54 52.70 24.90
N ALA A 609 -24.92 53.60 24.14
CA ALA A 609 -23.55 54.04 24.29
C ALA A 609 -23.43 54.95 25.52
N GLY A 610 -22.30 54.88 26.22
CA GLY A 610 -21.91 55.83 27.25
C GLY A 610 -20.44 56.19 27.06
N GLY A 611 -20.19 57.42 26.62
CA GLY A 611 -18.87 58.05 26.67
C GLY A 611 -18.84 59.13 27.75
N GLY A 612 -17.63 59.37 28.27
CA GLY A 612 -17.21 60.65 28.86
C GLY A 612 -17.32 60.79 30.38
N ALA A 613 -16.22 60.51 31.08
CA ALA A 613 -15.50 61.43 31.97
C ALA A 613 -14.16 60.81 32.37
#